data_AF-A0A9D9V7V8-F1
#
_entry.id   AF-A0A9D9V7V8-F1
#
_cell.length_a   1.000
_cell.length_b   1.000
_cell.length_c   1.000
_cell.angle_alpha   90.00
_cell.angle_beta   90.00
_cell.angle_gamma   90.00
#
_symmetry.space_group_name_H-M   'P 1'
#
loop_
_entity.id
_entity.type
_entity.pdbx_description
1 polymer ?
#
loop_
_entity_poly.entity_id
_entity_poly.type
_entity_poly.pdbx_seq_one_letter_code
_entity_poly.pdbx_strand_id
1 'polypeptide(L)'
;MNSFAYSKSQRILDSLALLLLGCIYYIPMNHLIVNISCNDALFFLIPIVCFLAALCADFVSGFVHFLGDHPVSDNKWLNKYFYLDFRKHHLDPTEMTQHSMVETNGLNVLGACIILIPSFFYYPQPDSLMSFSLYLFILFFSLMVSLTNQIHKWAHTTHPPILVKLLQNMRLILNPRNHIQHHIAHDKYYCITTGWLNYFCYKTKIWERLTGIKNKN
;
A
#
# COMPACT_ATOMS: atom_id res chain seq x y z
N MET A 1 25.89 10.28 -7.70
CA MET A 1 24.56 10.10 -8.32
C MET A 1 23.65 11.16 -7.73
N ASN A 2 23.15 12.09 -8.54
CA ASN A 2 22.24 13.14 -8.04
C ASN A 2 20.96 12.46 -7.57
N SER A 3 20.77 12.33 -6.26
CA SER A 3 19.45 12.10 -5.69
C SER A 3 18.55 13.20 -6.22
N PHE A 4 17.45 12.86 -6.89
CA PHE A 4 16.42 13.84 -7.18
C PHE A 4 15.92 14.34 -5.83
N ALA A 5 16.44 15.48 -5.39
CA ALA A 5 16.00 16.10 -4.15
C ALA A 5 14.49 16.30 -4.27
N TYR A 6 13.75 15.83 -3.27
CA TYR A 6 12.30 15.97 -3.20
C TYR A 6 11.91 17.44 -3.42
N SER A 7 11.35 17.71 -4.60
CA SER A 7 11.22 19.08 -5.08
C SER A 7 10.06 19.80 -4.40
N LYS A 8 10.09 21.13 -4.38
CA LYS A 8 8.98 21.94 -3.84
C LYS A 8 7.67 21.67 -4.61
N SER A 9 7.74 21.49 -5.93
CA SER A 9 6.56 21.20 -6.75
C SER A 9 5.98 19.82 -6.45
N GLN A 10 6.82 18.79 -6.28
CA GLN A 10 6.37 17.46 -5.88
C GLN A 10 5.71 17.50 -4.49
N ARG A 11 6.31 18.23 -3.54
CA ARG A 11 5.74 18.42 -2.20
C ARG A 11 4.35 19.05 -2.25
N ILE A 12 4.14 20.05 -3.10
CA ILE A 12 2.83 20.68 -3.27
C ILE A 12 1.84 19.68 -3.87
N LEU A 13 2.22 18.96 -4.93
CA LEU A 13 1.37 17.94 -5.56
C LEU A 13 0.93 16.87 -4.56
N ASP A 14 1.87 16.28 -3.83
CA ASP A 14 1.60 15.23 -2.86
C ASP A 14 0.73 15.72 -1.70
N SER A 15 0.96 16.97 -1.26
CA SER A 15 0.13 17.60 -0.21
C SER A 15 -1.29 17.82 -0.69
N LEU A 16 -1.49 18.29 -1.92
CA LEU A 16 -2.80 18.46 -2.53
C LEU A 16 -3.50 17.10 -2.73
N ALA A 17 -2.76 16.06 -3.13
CA ALA A 17 -3.29 14.72 -3.28
C ALA A 17 -3.76 14.14 -1.94
N LEU A 18 -3.00 14.35 -0.85
CA LEU A 18 -3.39 13.97 0.51
C LEU A 18 -4.65 14.69 0.99
N LEU A 19 -4.73 16.01 0.76
CA LEU A 19 -5.92 16.79 1.08
C LEU A 19 -7.14 16.31 0.29
N LEU A 20 -6.96 16.10 -1.02
CA LEU A 20 -8.00 15.58 -1.90
C LEU A 20 -8.47 14.20 -1.43
N LEU A 21 -7.55 13.29 -1.10
CA LEU A 21 -7.89 11.97 -0.55
C LEU A 21 -8.73 12.12 0.72
N GLY A 22 -8.32 12.96 1.68
CA GLY A 22 -9.08 13.23 2.89
C GLY A 22 -10.52 13.72 2.62
N CYS A 23 -10.68 14.66 1.68
CA CYS A 23 -12.00 15.14 1.26
C CYS A 23 -12.84 14.04 0.60
N ILE A 24 -12.21 13.23 -0.25
CA ILE A 24 -12.86 12.13 -0.96
C ILE A 24 -13.32 11.06 0.02
N TYR A 25 -12.61 10.82 1.13
CA TYR A 25 -13.02 9.84 2.14
C TYR A 25 -14.23 10.27 2.96
N TYR A 26 -14.51 11.57 3.05
CA TYR A 26 -15.57 12.07 3.90
C TYR A 26 -16.97 11.62 3.44
N ILE A 27 -17.33 11.88 2.19
CA ILE A 27 -18.62 11.49 1.59
C ILE A 27 -18.92 9.99 1.79
N PRO A 28 -18.02 9.07 1.39
CA PRO A 28 -18.33 7.65 1.42
C PRO A 28 -18.38 7.10 2.85
N MET A 29 -17.56 7.64 3.78
CA MET A 29 -17.64 7.28 5.18
C MET A 29 -19.00 7.65 5.79
N ASN A 30 -19.55 8.81 5.45
CA ASN A 30 -20.89 9.20 5.89
C ASN A 30 -21.96 8.22 5.37
N HIS A 31 -21.89 7.81 4.10
CA HIS A 31 -22.82 6.81 3.56
C HIS A 31 -22.73 5.46 4.27
N LEU A 32 -21.52 5.00 4.63
CA LEU A 32 -21.35 3.77 5.40
C LEU A 32 -21.94 3.90 6.81
N ILE A 33 -21.68 5.01 7.52
CA ILE A 33 -22.18 5.25 8.87
C ILE A 33 -23.70 5.25 8.90
N VAL A 34 -24.35 5.92 7.94
CA VAL A 34 -25.81 5.95 7.83
C VAL A 34 -26.37 4.54 7.57
N ASN A 35 -25.77 3.79 6.66
CA ASN A 35 -26.22 2.42 6.37
C ASN A 35 -26.09 1.48 7.57
N ILE A 36 -24.97 1.54 8.30
CA ILE A 36 -24.78 0.76 9.53
C ILE A 36 -25.81 1.16 10.59
N SER A 37 -26.09 2.46 10.74
CA SER A 37 -27.06 2.97 11.71
C SER A 37 -28.50 2.53 11.40
N CYS A 38 -28.81 2.21 10.15
CA CYS A 38 -30.12 1.71 9.71
C CYS A 38 -30.19 0.18 9.71
N ASN A 39 -29.06 -0.53 9.79
CA ASN A 39 -29.00 -1.98 9.73
C ASN A 39 -27.76 -2.52 10.47
N ASP A 40 -27.95 -2.87 11.74
CA ASP A 40 -26.89 -3.41 12.61
C ASP A 40 -26.25 -4.69 12.05
N ALA A 41 -26.95 -5.47 11.22
CA ALA A 41 -26.39 -6.68 10.64
C ALA A 41 -25.18 -6.38 9.73
N LEU A 42 -25.09 -5.18 9.15
CA LEU A 42 -23.95 -4.75 8.34
C LEU A 42 -22.66 -4.63 9.17
N PHE A 43 -22.76 -4.42 10.49
CA PHE A 43 -21.60 -4.33 11.37
C PHE A 43 -20.75 -5.62 11.34
N PHE A 44 -21.41 -6.78 11.24
CA PHE A 44 -20.73 -8.07 11.21
C PHE A 44 -19.94 -8.32 9.91
N LEU A 45 -20.23 -7.58 8.84
CA LEU A 45 -19.47 -7.69 7.58
C LEU A 45 -18.15 -6.91 7.62
N ILE A 46 -18.04 -5.89 8.47
CA ILE A 46 -16.89 -4.98 8.48
C ILE A 46 -15.57 -5.74 8.62
N PRO A 47 -15.39 -6.66 9.59
CA PRO A 47 -14.11 -7.35 9.75
C PRO A 47 -13.74 -8.22 8.54
N ILE A 48 -14.73 -8.87 7.92
CA ILE A 48 -14.53 -9.75 6.77
C ILE A 48 -14.11 -8.92 5.55
N VAL A 49 -14.84 -7.85 5.26
CA VAL A 49 -14.57 -6.98 4.11
C VAL A 49 -13.22 -6.26 4.28
N CYS A 50 -12.93 -5.72 5.46
CA CYS A 50 -11.64 -5.09 5.76
C CYS A 50 -10.48 -6.08 5.66
N PHE A 51 -10.66 -7.32 6.12
CA PHE A 51 -9.64 -8.37 5.98
C PHE A 51 -9.36 -8.71 4.51
N LEU A 52 -10.39 -8.87 3.67
CA LEU A 52 -10.23 -9.10 2.24
C LEU A 52 -9.56 -7.92 1.53
N ALA A 53 -9.93 -6.70 1.89
CA ALA A 53 -9.29 -5.49 1.38
C ALA A 53 -7.81 -5.39 1.79
N ALA A 54 -7.46 -5.72 3.04
CA ALA A 54 -6.08 -5.79 3.49
C ALA A 54 -5.28 -6.87 2.75
N LEU A 55 -5.84 -8.06 2.54
CA LEU A 55 -5.21 -9.11 1.74
C LEU A 55 -4.95 -8.66 0.31
N CYS A 56 -5.92 -8.00 -0.32
CA CYS A 56 -5.76 -7.46 -1.67
C CYS A 56 -4.68 -6.36 -1.72
N ALA A 57 -4.66 -5.44 -0.76
CA ALA A 57 -3.63 -4.40 -0.67
C ALA A 57 -2.24 -4.98 -0.41
N ASP A 58 -2.14 -6.07 0.37
CA ASP A 58 -0.89 -6.79 0.59
C ASP A 58 -0.40 -7.47 -0.70
N PHE A 59 -1.30 -8.10 -1.45
CA PHE A 59 -1.00 -8.69 -2.75
C PHE A 59 -0.48 -7.65 -3.74
N VAL A 60 -1.22 -6.53 -3.89
CA VAL A 60 -0.85 -5.43 -4.79
C VAL A 60 0.51 -4.84 -4.39
N SER A 61 0.76 -4.65 -3.09
CA SER A 61 2.06 -4.18 -2.63
C SER A 61 3.21 -5.11 -3.04
N GLY A 62 3.00 -6.43 -2.95
CA GLY A 62 4.00 -7.41 -3.36
C GLY A 62 4.22 -7.42 -4.87
N PHE A 63 3.16 -7.26 -5.66
CA PHE A 63 3.28 -7.17 -7.11
C PHE A 63 4.05 -5.93 -7.55
N VAL A 64 3.70 -4.75 -7.00
CA VAL A 64 4.39 -3.49 -7.30
C VAL A 64 5.85 -3.55 -6.86
N HIS A 65 6.13 -4.10 -5.67
CA HIS A 65 7.50 -4.26 -5.17
C HIS A 65 8.32 -5.23 -6.03
N PHE A 66 7.76 -6.38 -6.42
CA PHE A 66 8.41 -7.30 -7.34
C PHE A 66 8.77 -6.61 -8.67
N LEU A 67 7.87 -5.81 -9.24
CA LEU A 67 8.16 -5.03 -10.44
C LEU A 67 9.23 -3.96 -10.19
N GLY A 68 9.24 -3.33 -9.01
CA GLY A 68 10.24 -2.34 -8.60
C GLY A 68 11.64 -2.93 -8.46
N ASP A 69 11.76 -4.20 -8.09
CA ASP A 69 13.05 -4.88 -7.93
C ASP A 69 13.65 -5.38 -9.23
N HIS A 70 12.90 -5.28 -10.34
CA HIS A 70 13.35 -5.73 -11.65
C HIS A 70 13.41 -4.56 -12.63
N PRO A 71 14.44 -4.51 -13.50
CA PRO A 71 14.51 -3.48 -14.52
C PRO A 71 13.34 -3.64 -15.50
N VAL A 72 12.63 -2.54 -15.75
CA VAL A 72 11.55 -2.44 -16.73
C VAL A 72 12.18 -2.20 -18.11
N SER A 73 12.64 -3.29 -18.74
CA SER A 73 13.20 -3.35 -20.11
C SER A 73 13.93 -2.07 -20.57
N ASP A 74 13.66 -1.57 -21.77
CA ASP A 74 14.36 -0.42 -22.38
C ASP A 74 13.82 0.95 -21.90
N ASN A 75 12.85 0.96 -20.97
CA ASN A 75 12.26 2.20 -20.50
C ASN A 75 13.19 2.90 -19.49
N LYS A 76 14.06 3.77 -20.01
CA LYS A 76 15.01 4.57 -19.21
C LYS A 76 14.31 5.42 -18.12
N TRP A 77 13.08 5.88 -18.36
CA TRP A 77 12.33 6.66 -17.38
C TRP A 77 11.86 5.78 -16.22
N LEU A 78 11.18 4.67 -16.48
CA LEU A 78 10.73 3.74 -15.44
C LEU A 78 11.92 3.16 -14.67
N ASN A 79 12.99 2.78 -15.35
CA ASN A 79 14.18 2.29 -14.67
C ASN A 79 14.78 3.34 -13.73
N LYS A 80 14.80 4.61 -14.16
CA LYS A 80 15.40 5.71 -13.40
C LYS A 80 14.60 6.12 -12.17
N TYR A 81 13.27 6.15 -12.26
CA TYR A 81 12.38 6.67 -11.20
C TYR A 81 11.64 5.59 -10.41
N PHE A 82 11.71 4.33 -10.85
CA PHE A 82 11.05 3.22 -10.16
C PHE A 82 12.12 2.22 -9.71
N TYR A 83 12.76 1.51 -10.65
CA TYR A 83 13.74 0.47 -10.30
C TYR A 83 14.92 0.98 -9.45
N LEU A 84 15.52 2.12 -9.81
CA LEU A 84 16.66 2.66 -9.05
C LEU A 84 16.29 3.06 -7.61
N ASP A 85 15.06 3.51 -7.36
CA ASP A 85 14.63 3.89 -6.02
C ASP A 85 14.47 2.66 -5.11
N PHE A 86 13.92 1.56 -5.62
CA PHE A 86 13.87 0.28 -4.93
C PHE A 86 15.29 -0.27 -4.65
N ARG A 87 16.19 -0.19 -5.64
CA ARG A 87 17.60 -0.59 -5.45
C ARG A 87 18.32 0.27 -4.42
N LYS A 88 18.09 1.58 -4.39
CA LYS A 88 18.64 2.48 -3.38
C LYS A 88 18.14 2.08 -2.00
N HIS A 89 16.87 1.73 -1.87
CA HIS A 89 16.29 1.27 -0.62
C HIS A 89 16.96 -0.01 -0.08
N HIS A 90 17.31 -1.00 -0.91
CA HIS A 90 18.07 -2.17 -0.44
C HIS A 90 19.50 -1.82 0.01
N LEU A 91 20.11 -0.77 -0.55
CA LEU A 91 21.46 -0.32 -0.17
C LEU A 91 21.46 0.49 1.13
N ASP A 92 20.45 1.35 1.33
CA ASP A 92 20.24 2.10 2.56
C ASP A 92 18.75 2.04 2.98
N PRO A 93 18.35 0.98 3.70
CA PRO A 93 16.96 0.81 4.10
C PRO A 93 16.46 1.87 5.09
N THR A 94 17.39 2.54 5.79
CA THR A 94 17.07 3.53 6.82
C THR A 94 16.83 4.93 6.26
N GLU A 95 17.25 5.21 5.03
CA GLU A 95 17.08 6.52 4.39
C GLU A 95 15.60 6.94 4.35
N MET A 96 14.70 6.02 4.00
CA MET A 96 13.26 6.25 3.96
C MET A 96 12.68 6.67 5.34
N THR A 97 13.35 6.30 6.44
CA THR A 97 12.90 6.71 7.78
C THR A 97 13.01 8.21 8.03
N GLN A 98 13.86 8.89 7.26
CA GLN A 98 14.13 10.33 7.36
C GLN A 98 13.14 11.20 6.56
N HIS A 99 12.39 10.59 5.63
CA HIS A 99 11.44 11.30 4.78
C HIS A 99 10.24 11.82 5.57
N SER A 100 9.61 12.89 5.11
CA SER A 100 8.35 13.37 5.70
C SER A 100 7.16 12.46 5.32
N MET A 101 6.05 12.49 6.09
CA MET A 101 4.83 11.72 5.76
C MET A 101 4.33 11.97 4.33
N VAL A 102 4.44 13.21 3.86
CA VAL A 102 4.01 13.62 2.51
C VAL A 102 4.87 12.95 1.45
N GLU A 103 6.19 13.02 1.62
CA GLU A 103 7.17 12.42 0.71
C GLU A 103 7.07 10.89 0.68
N THR A 104 6.91 10.25 1.84
CA THR A 104 6.80 8.79 1.93
C THR A 104 5.55 8.26 1.22
N ASN A 105 4.42 8.98 1.29
CA ASN A 105 3.11 8.46 0.88
C ASN A 105 2.52 9.11 -0.38
N GLY A 106 3.12 10.17 -0.92
CA GLY A 106 2.55 10.95 -2.03
C GLY A 106 2.15 10.10 -3.24
N LEU A 107 3.05 9.23 -3.73
CA LEU A 107 2.77 8.32 -4.84
C LEU A 107 1.69 7.28 -4.50
N ASN A 108 1.70 6.74 -3.28
CA ASN A 108 0.70 5.77 -2.83
C ASN A 108 -0.70 6.40 -2.78
N VAL A 109 -0.79 7.65 -2.32
CA VAL A 109 -2.02 8.43 -2.26
C VAL A 109 -2.54 8.73 -3.66
N LEU A 110 -1.66 9.10 -4.61
CA LEU A 110 -2.06 9.27 -6.01
C LEU A 110 -2.59 7.96 -6.60
N GLY A 111 -1.93 6.83 -6.32
CA GLY A 111 -2.41 5.50 -6.68
C GLY A 111 -3.78 5.17 -6.08
N ALA A 112 -3.99 5.48 -4.81
CA ALA A 112 -5.28 5.32 -4.15
C ALA A 112 -6.38 6.20 -4.77
N CYS A 113 -6.07 7.45 -5.12
CA CYS A 113 -7.00 8.35 -5.81
C CYS A 113 -7.48 7.79 -7.15
N ILE A 114 -6.58 7.17 -7.94
CA ILE A 114 -6.93 6.57 -9.24
C ILE A 114 -7.99 5.47 -9.09
N ILE A 115 -8.01 4.78 -7.96
CA ILE A 115 -8.95 3.68 -7.68
C ILE A 115 -10.23 4.23 -7.05
N LEU A 116 -10.08 5.17 -6.13
CA LEU A 116 -11.18 5.69 -5.32
C LEU A 116 -12.06 6.67 -6.11
N ILE A 117 -11.50 7.57 -6.94
CA ILE A 117 -12.28 8.58 -7.68
C ILE A 117 -13.30 7.94 -8.64
N PRO A 118 -12.93 6.97 -9.51
CA PRO A 118 -13.90 6.35 -10.42
C PRO A 118 -15.04 5.66 -9.67
N SER A 119 -14.77 5.09 -8.48
CA SER A 119 -15.78 4.34 -7.73
C SER A 119 -17.02 5.16 -7.37
N PHE A 120 -16.89 6.49 -7.23
CA PHE A 120 -18.02 7.40 -6.98
C PHE A 120 -18.96 7.55 -8.17
N PHE A 121 -18.44 7.46 -9.39
CA PHE A 121 -19.27 7.58 -10.58
C PHE A 121 -20.07 6.30 -10.84
N TYR A 122 -19.56 5.15 -10.42
CA TYR A 122 -20.21 3.85 -10.64
C TYR A 122 -21.13 3.43 -9.49
N TYR A 123 -20.84 3.84 -8.25
CA TYR A 123 -21.60 3.43 -7.05
C TYR A 123 -21.92 4.65 -6.18
N PRO A 124 -22.82 5.54 -6.61
CA PRO A 124 -23.09 6.79 -5.90
C PRO A 124 -23.77 6.58 -4.54
N GLN A 125 -24.46 5.46 -4.30
CA GLN A 125 -25.11 5.12 -3.03
C GLN A 125 -25.01 3.61 -2.74
N PRO A 126 -24.57 3.17 -1.55
CA PRO A 126 -24.65 1.78 -1.14
C PRO A 126 -26.05 1.48 -0.58
N ASP A 127 -26.93 0.94 -1.42
CA ASP A 127 -28.33 0.59 -1.16
C ASP A 127 -28.58 -0.92 -0.98
N SER A 128 -27.56 -1.74 -1.20
CA SER A 128 -27.61 -3.20 -1.10
C SER A 128 -26.41 -3.74 -0.32
N LEU A 129 -26.49 -5.00 0.10
CA LEU A 129 -25.38 -5.68 0.77
C LEU A 129 -24.10 -5.68 -0.07
N MET A 130 -24.24 -5.89 -1.38
CA MET A 130 -23.13 -5.94 -2.32
C MET A 130 -22.52 -4.55 -2.49
N SER A 131 -23.34 -3.52 -2.75
CA SER A 131 -22.85 -2.15 -2.93
C SER A 131 -22.20 -1.63 -1.64
N PHE A 132 -22.77 -1.89 -0.46
CA PHE A 132 -22.13 -1.61 0.83
C PHE A 132 -20.77 -2.28 0.98
N SER A 133 -20.69 -3.59 0.70
CA SER A 133 -19.46 -4.36 0.84
C SER A 133 -18.36 -3.88 -0.11
N LEU A 134 -18.70 -3.59 -1.37
CA LEU A 134 -17.77 -3.04 -2.35
C LEU A 134 -17.26 -1.66 -1.93
N TYR A 135 -18.14 -0.82 -1.41
CA TYR A 135 -17.80 0.53 -0.98
C TYR A 135 -16.83 0.51 0.20
N LEU A 136 -17.14 -0.30 1.22
CA LEU A 136 -16.25 -0.53 2.36
C LEU A 136 -14.92 -1.16 1.92
N PHE A 137 -14.95 -2.11 0.98
CA PHE A 137 -13.76 -2.73 0.42
C PHE A 137 -12.86 -1.69 -0.24
N ILE A 138 -13.39 -0.88 -1.17
CA ILE A 138 -12.62 0.12 -1.93
C ILE A 138 -12.02 1.17 -0.98
N LEU A 139 -12.79 1.62 0.02
CA LEU A 139 -12.30 2.57 1.01
C LEU A 139 -11.17 2.00 1.85
N PHE A 140 -11.36 0.81 2.42
CA PHE A 140 -10.33 0.22 3.26
C PHE A 140 -9.10 -0.21 2.44
N PHE A 141 -9.30 -0.75 1.25
CA PHE A 141 -8.23 -1.09 0.32
C PHE A 141 -7.40 0.14 -0.05
N SER A 142 -8.04 1.24 -0.46
CA SER A 142 -7.35 2.48 -0.81
C SER A 142 -6.63 3.10 0.39
N LEU A 143 -7.15 2.91 1.62
CA LEU A 143 -6.49 3.37 2.85
C LEU A 143 -5.20 2.59 3.09
N MET A 144 -5.29 1.26 2.98
CA MET A 144 -4.12 0.39 3.14
C MET A 144 -3.06 0.68 2.09
N VAL A 145 -3.45 0.85 0.82
CA VAL A 145 -2.54 1.25 -0.27
C VAL A 145 -1.86 2.58 0.03
N SER A 146 -2.63 3.59 0.46
CA SER A 146 -2.12 4.93 0.79
C SER A 146 -1.08 4.90 1.93
N LEU A 147 -1.22 3.94 2.85
CA LEU A 147 -0.35 3.78 4.01
C LEU A 147 0.77 2.74 3.81
N THR A 148 0.79 1.98 2.71
CA THR A 148 1.76 0.89 2.50
C THR A 148 3.20 1.36 2.68
N ASN A 149 3.58 2.51 2.11
CA ASN A 149 4.95 3.03 2.27
C ASN A 149 5.22 3.52 3.69
N GLN A 150 4.22 4.09 4.37
CA GLN A 150 4.37 4.45 5.78
C GLN A 150 4.58 3.22 6.67
N ILE A 151 3.84 2.14 6.39
CA ILE A 151 3.97 0.87 7.09
C ILE A 151 5.35 0.26 6.84
N HIS A 152 5.80 0.27 5.59
CA HIS A 152 7.13 -0.15 5.18
C HIS A 152 8.22 0.67 5.91
N LYS A 153 8.04 1.99 6.01
CA LYS A 153 8.96 2.89 6.73
C LYS A 153 9.06 2.54 8.20
N TRP A 154 7.93 2.25 8.84
CA TRP A 154 7.91 1.80 10.22
C TRP A 154 8.57 0.43 10.42
N ALA A 155 8.65 -0.42 9.40
CA ALA A 155 9.38 -1.68 9.49
C ALA A 155 10.91 -1.47 9.58
N HIS A 156 11.42 -0.32 9.12
CA HIS A 156 12.83 0.08 9.23
C HIS A 156 13.13 1.06 10.38
N THR A 157 12.10 1.58 11.04
CA THR A 157 12.26 2.55 12.12
C THR A 157 12.68 1.84 13.41
N THR A 158 13.81 2.23 14.02
CA THR A 158 14.32 1.62 15.26
C THR A 158 13.37 1.78 16.45
N HIS A 159 12.72 2.95 16.56
CA HIS A 159 11.78 3.28 17.63
C HIS A 159 10.46 3.77 17.04
N PRO A 160 9.64 2.88 16.45
CA PRO A 160 8.35 3.28 15.90
C PRO A 160 7.39 3.68 17.03
N PRO A 161 6.34 4.47 16.75
CA PRO A 161 5.32 4.81 17.73
C PRO A 161 4.74 3.57 18.43
N ILE A 162 4.33 3.70 19.70
CA ILE A 162 3.88 2.57 20.52
C ILE A 162 2.75 1.78 19.84
N LEU A 163 1.76 2.48 19.27
CA LEU A 163 0.65 1.85 18.54
C LEU A 163 1.12 1.08 17.31
N VAL A 164 2.07 1.65 16.56
CA VAL A 164 2.67 0.97 15.39
C VAL A 164 3.39 -0.30 15.83
N LYS A 165 4.21 -0.22 16.89
CA LYS A 165 4.91 -1.38 17.44
C LYS A 165 3.93 -2.48 17.89
N LEU A 166 2.82 -2.09 18.51
CA LEU A 166 1.75 -3.02 18.90
C LEU A 166 1.15 -3.72 17.67
N LEU A 167 0.76 -2.96 16.65
CA LEU A 167 0.20 -3.50 15.40
C LEU A 167 1.18 -4.43 14.68
N GLN A 168 2.47 -4.08 14.65
CA GLN A 168 3.53 -4.93 14.10
C GLN A 168 3.68 -6.23 14.89
N ASN A 169 3.61 -6.18 16.23
CA ASN A 169 3.70 -7.36 17.09
C ASN A 169 2.48 -8.28 16.94
N MET A 170 1.29 -7.69 16.78
CA MET A 170 0.04 -8.40 16.48
C MET A 170 -0.04 -8.92 15.03
N ARG A 171 0.97 -8.61 14.19
CA ARG A 171 1.00 -8.96 12.75
C ARG A 171 -0.16 -8.36 11.96
N LEU A 172 -0.72 -7.24 12.40
CA LEU A 172 -1.77 -6.52 11.65
C LEU A 172 -1.22 -5.64 10.53
N ILE A 173 0.03 -5.20 10.67
CA ILE A 173 0.80 -4.48 9.65
C ILE A 173 2.20 -5.09 9.52
N LEU A 174 2.95 -4.69 8.49
CA LEU A 174 4.26 -5.27 8.18
C LEU A 174 5.19 -5.30 9.40
N ASN A 175 5.56 -6.51 9.81
CA ASN A 175 6.49 -6.71 10.92
C ASN A 175 7.94 -6.68 10.43
N PRO A 176 8.86 -5.97 11.14
CA PRO A 176 10.27 -5.88 10.76
C PRO A 176 10.97 -7.23 10.55
N ARG A 177 10.64 -8.24 11.38
CA ARG A 177 11.24 -9.58 11.29
C ARG A 177 10.78 -10.37 10.06
N ASN A 178 9.60 -10.07 9.52
CA ASN A 178 9.16 -10.66 8.27
C ASN A 178 9.87 -9.97 7.09
N HIS A 179 9.91 -8.63 7.14
CA HIS A 179 10.47 -7.83 6.06
C HIS A 179 11.98 -7.99 5.89
N ILE A 180 12.74 -8.21 6.97
CA ILE A 180 14.19 -8.45 6.88
C ILE A 180 14.52 -9.69 6.01
N GLN A 181 13.62 -10.66 5.89
CA GLN A 181 13.83 -11.83 5.02
C GLN A 181 13.92 -11.44 3.54
N HIS A 182 13.19 -10.40 3.15
CA HIS A 182 13.29 -9.80 1.83
C HIS A 182 14.63 -9.08 1.66
N HIS A 183 15.06 -8.26 2.61
CA HIS A 183 16.38 -7.59 2.57
C HIS A 183 17.58 -8.54 2.62
N ILE A 184 17.42 -9.76 3.11
CA ILE A 184 18.50 -10.77 3.10
C ILE A 184 18.59 -11.46 1.74
N ALA A 185 17.45 -11.79 1.13
CA ALA A 185 17.40 -12.65 -0.05
C ALA A 185 17.16 -11.89 -1.36
N HIS A 186 16.52 -10.72 -1.30
CA HIS A 186 16.05 -9.86 -2.40
C HIS A 186 15.11 -10.53 -3.43
N ASP A 187 14.91 -11.84 -3.34
CA ASP A 187 14.16 -12.65 -4.28
C ASP A 187 12.84 -13.21 -3.71
N LYS A 188 12.47 -12.82 -2.48
CA LYS A 188 11.28 -13.31 -1.80
C LYS A 188 10.67 -12.28 -0.88
N TYR A 189 9.41 -12.52 -0.52
CA TYR A 189 8.67 -11.78 0.51
C TYR A 189 8.47 -10.29 0.19
N TYR A 190 8.01 -10.03 -1.03
CA TYR A 190 7.78 -8.68 -1.58
C TYR A 190 6.60 -7.92 -0.96
N CYS A 191 5.61 -8.58 -0.33
CA CYS A 191 4.45 -7.91 0.25
C CYS A 191 4.85 -7.09 1.48
N ILE A 192 4.54 -5.79 1.45
CA ILE A 192 5.00 -4.78 2.41
C ILE A 192 3.86 -4.04 3.12
N THR A 193 2.59 -4.40 2.87
CA THR A 193 1.45 -3.82 3.62
C THR A 193 1.25 -4.53 4.95
N THR A 194 1.07 -5.85 4.93
CA THR A 194 0.98 -6.71 6.12
C THR A 194 2.02 -7.82 6.09
N GLY A 195 2.43 -8.25 4.90
CA GLY A 195 3.31 -9.37 4.65
C GLY A 195 2.65 -10.73 4.87
N TRP A 196 1.32 -10.79 4.94
CA TRP A 196 0.54 -12.02 5.13
C TRP A 196 0.71 -12.99 3.95
N LEU A 197 0.76 -12.46 2.73
CA LEU A 197 0.82 -13.27 1.53
C LEU A 197 2.23 -13.70 1.14
N ASN A 198 3.26 -13.23 1.85
CA ASN A 198 4.66 -13.47 1.51
C ASN A 198 5.02 -14.95 1.35
N TYR A 199 4.63 -15.79 2.31
CA TYR A 199 4.92 -17.22 2.23
C TYR A 199 4.19 -17.89 1.07
N PHE A 200 2.90 -17.57 0.89
CA PHE A 200 2.08 -18.10 -0.20
C PHE A 200 2.64 -17.71 -1.57
N CYS A 201 2.91 -16.42 -1.79
CA CYS A 201 3.42 -15.90 -3.06
C CYS A 201 4.80 -16.50 -3.40
N TYR A 202 5.68 -16.63 -2.40
CA TYR A 202 6.98 -17.28 -2.58
C TYR A 202 6.84 -18.76 -2.99
N LYS A 203 6.02 -19.54 -2.28
CA LYS A 203 5.82 -20.96 -2.59
C LYS A 203 5.18 -21.20 -3.95
N THR A 204 4.29 -20.32 -4.36
CA THR A 204 3.59 -20.43 -5.64
C THR A 204 4.36 -19.84 -6.82
N LYS A 205 5.42 -19.05 -6.57
CA LYS A 205 6.15 -18.29 -7.60
C LYS A 205 5.20 -17.44 -8.45
N ILE A 206 4.20 -16.84 -7.78
CA ILE A 206 3.10 -16.17 -8.48
C ILE A 206 3.59 -14.95 -9.27
N TRP A 207 4.62 -14.26 -8.77
CA TRP A 207 5.17 -13.09 -9.43
C TRP A 207 5.82 -13.44 -10.76
N GLU A 208 6.63 -14.50 -10.79
CA GLU A 208 7.27 -14.98 -12.02
C GLU A 208 6.23 -15.52 -13.01
N ARG A 209 5.16 -16.15 -12.52
CA ARG A 209 4.06 -16.64 -13.37
C ARG A 209 3.26 -15.51 -14.00
N LEU A 210 2.99 -14.44 -13.24
CA LEU A 210 2.21 -13.29 -13.72
C LEU A 210 3.00 -12.41 -14.69
N THR A 211 4.31 -12.30 -14.50
CA THR A 211 5.15 -11.34 -15.24
C THR A 211 6.03 -12.00 -16.31
N GLY A 212 6.32 -13.30 -16.18
CA GLY A 212 7.36 -13.99 -16.97
C GLY A 212 8.79 -13.64 -16.55
N ILE A 213 8.98 -12.72 -15.60
CA ILE A 213 10.29 -12.30 -15.09
C ILE A 213 10.76 -13.32 -14.06
N LYS A 214 11.99 -13.81 -14.19
CA LYS A 214 12.60 -14.72 -13.21
C LYS A 214 13.41 -13.93 -12.20
N ASN A 215 13.28 -14.30 -10.94
CA ASN A 215 14.22 -13.88 -9.91
C ASN A 215 15.64 -14.31 -10.29
N LYS A 216 16.58 -13.38 -10.14
CA LYS A 216 18.00 -13.68 -10.31
C LYS A 216 18.48 -14.37 -9.04
N ASN A 217 18.74 -15.67 -9.13
CA ASN A 217 19.47 -16.40 -8.09
C ASN A 217 20.89 -15.86 -7.94
#